data_AF-A0A965U1S4-F1
#
_entry.id   AF-A0A965U1S4-F1
#
_cell.length_a   1.000
_cell.length_b   1.000
_cell.length_c   1.000
_cell.angle_alpha   90.00
_cell.angle_beta   90.00
_cell.angle_gamma   90.00
#
_symmetry.space_group_name_H-M   'P 1'
#
loop_
_entity.id
_entity.type
_entity.pdbx_description
1 polymer ?
#
loop_
_entity_poly.entity_id
_entity_poly.type
_entity_poly.pdbx_seq_one_letter_code
_entity_poly.pdbx_strand_id
1 'polypeptide(L)'
;DRGVWVCDHKTVKTLPSEQELYMDMQTLMYYEACRLDEKLVKLLKGKKLAGVVFNHIRTKAPKEPQVLKSGGISKAACDTDVATYFETVKKNGLDINDYKDMLDKLKGNIFFRRTKIPVSETTIGILKKEIIATLDEIDVLLENTEVYPRTLLKGRCAWDCEFAPVCFGELAGMNVKGLIEEQYEPKESREEELDVE
;
A
#
# COMPACT_ATOMS: atom_id res chain seq x y z
N ASP A 1 2.86 -28.30 -9.04
CA ASP A 1 3.45 -27.02 -9.47
C ASP A 1 2.88 -25.90 -8.60
N ARG A 2 3.68 -24.92 -8.14
CA ARG A 2 3.27 -23.90 -7.13
C ARG A 2 2.59 -22.65 -7.72
N GLY A 3 2.36 -22.65 -9.03
CA GLY A 3 1.67 -21.58 -9.78
C GLY A 3 2.49 -20.28 -9.92
N VAL A 4 2.01 -19.37 -10.77
CA VAL A 4 2.53 -18.01 -10.95
C VAL A 4 1.75 -17.05 -10.05
N TRP A 5 2.43 -16.06 -9.47
CA TRP A 5 1.84 -15.08 -8.56
C TRP A 5 2.18 -13.68 -9.05
N VAL A 6 1.18 -12.78 -9.04
CA VAL A 6 1.44 -11.35 -9.25
C VAL A 6 2.11 -10.81 -8.00
N CYS A 7 3.27 -10.20 -8.15
CA CYS A 7 4.10 -9.78 -7.04
C CYS A 7 4.12 -8.26 -6.92
N ASP A 8 3.75 -7.76 -5.75
CA ASP A 8 3.78 -6.34 -5.43
C ASP A 8 4.74 -6.10 -4.25
N HIS A 9 5.50 -5.00 -4.34
CA HIS A 9 6.51 -4.61 -3.36
C HIS A 9 6.18 -3.23 -2.81
N LYS A 10 5.70 -3.17 -1.55
CA LYS A 10 5.28 -1.92 -0.91
C LYS A 10 6.11 -1.63 0.33
N THR A 11 6.56 -0.38 0.43
CA THR A 11 7.16 0.14 1.65
C THR A 11 6.07 0.76 2.51
N VAL A 12 6.01 0.39 3.79
CA VAL A 12 4.94 0.81 4.70
C VAL A 12 5.49 1.19 6.06
N LYS A 13 4.81 2.08 6.78
CA LYS A 13 5.16 2.37 8.17
C LYS A 13 4.74 1.21 9.09
N THR A 14 3.53 0.70 8.87
CA THR A 14 2.91 -0.41 9.61
C THR A 14 2.53 -1.50 8.62
N LEU A 15 2.82 -2.75 8.93
CA LEU A 15 2.50 -3.86 8.04
C LEU A 15 0.99 -4.15 8.04
N PRO A 16 0.32 -4.17 6.87
CA PRO A 16 -1.13 -4.32 6.77
C PRO A 16 -1.61 -5.75 7.06
N SER A 17 -2.67 -5.89 7.85
CA SER A 17 -3.35 -7.16 8.11
C SER A 17 -3.81 -7.85 6.81
N GLU A 18 -4.06 -9.15 6.86
CA GLU A 18 -4.55 -9.87 5.66
C GLU A 18 -5.89 -9.33 5.17
N GLN A 19 -6.75 -8.87 6.07
CA GLN A 19 -8.03 -8.25 5.73
C GLN A 19 -7.84 -6.95 4.93
N GLU A 20 -6.91 -6.10 5.34
CA GLU A 20 -6.57 -4.86 4.60
C GLU A 20 -6.06 -5.17 3.19
N LEU A 21 -5.36 -6.30 3.00
CA LEU A 21 -4.86 -6.70 1.69
C LEU A 21 -5.95 -7.20 0.73
N TYR A 22 -7.07 -7.73 1.22
CA TYR A 22 -8.23 -8.03 0.37
C TYR A 22 -8.90 -6.77 -0.17
N MET A 23 -8.69 -5.62 0.49
CA MET A 23 -9.20 -4.32 0.05
C MET A 23 -8.24 -3.60 -0.92
N ASP A 24 -7.06 -4.19 -1.23
CA ASP A 24 -6.12 -3.64 -2.20
C ASP A 24 -6.59 -3.92 -3.63
N MET A 25 -7.49 -3.06 -4.11
CA MET A 25 -8.07 -3.16 -5.46
C MET A 25 -6.99 -3.15 -6.54
N GLN A 26 -5.96 -2.31 -6.38
CA GLN A 26 -4.88 -2.16 -7.35
C GLN A 26 -4.21 -3.50 -7.67
N THR A 27 -3.82 -4.25 -6.64
CA THR A 27 -3.08 -5.50 -6.81
C THR A 27 -3.98 -6.62 -7.33
N LEU A 28 -5.26 -6.64 -6.94
CA LEU A 28 -6.24 -7.57 -7.49
C LEU A 28 -6.56 -7.28 -8.96
N MET A 29 -6.54 -6.01 -9.38
CA MET A 29 -6.69 -5.65 -10.80
C MET A 29 -5.48 -6.05 -11.64
N TYR A 30 -4.26 -6.05 -11.08
CA TYR A 30 -3.09 -6.64 -11.76
C TYR A 30 -3.24 -8.14 -11.96
N TYR A 31 -3.83 -8.86 -10.99
CA TYR A 31 -4.18 -10.26 -11.17
C TYR A 31 -5.18 -10.45 -12.31
N GLU A 32 -6.23 -9.62 -12.38
CA GLU A 32 -7.20 -9.69 -13.48
C GLU A 32 -6.57 -9.36 -14.84
N ALA A 33 -5.68 -8.37 -14.91
CA ALA A 33 -4.91 -8.08 -16.11
C ALA A 33 -4.09 -9.28 -16.57
N CYS A 34 -3.38 -9.95 -15.65
CA CYS A 34 -2.65 -11.19 -15.97
C CYS A 34 -3.55 -12.36 -16.39
N ARG A 35 -4.85 -12.31 -16.09
CA ARG A 35 -5.85 -13.30 -16.51
C ARG A 35 -6.41 -13.03 -17.90
N LEU A 36 -6.58 -11.76 -18.27
CA LEU A 36 -7.30 -11.34 -19.48
C LEU A 36 -6.39 -10.85 -20.61
N ASP A 37 -5.29 -10.16 -20.31
CA ASP A 37 -4.41 -9.61 -21.33
C ASP A 37 -3.59 -10.72 -22.01
N GLU A 38 -3.71 -10.85 -23.33
CA GLU A 38 -3.06 -11.93 -24.08
C GLU A 38 -1.53 -11.93 -23.95
N LYS A 39 -0.91 -10.75 -23.86
CA LYS A 39 0.55 -10.63 -23.74
C LYS A 39 0.97 -11.11 -22.35
N LEU A 40 0.23 -10.75 -21.30
CA LEU A 40 0.50 -11.21 -19.94
C LEU A 40 0.21 -12.70 -19.75
N VAL A 41 -0.85 -13.23 -20.34
CA VAL A 41 -1.17 -14.67 -20.31
C VAL A 41 -0.05 -15.49 -20.94
N LYS A 42 0.55 -15.02 -22.04
CA LYS A 42 1.72 -15.67 -22.67
C LYS A 42 2.91 -15.76 -21.71
N LEU A 43 3.11 -14.77 -20.82
CA LEU A 43 4.18 -14.80 -19.82
C LEU A 43 3.99 -15.89 -18.75
N LEU A 44 2.77 -16.39 -18.57
CA LEU A 44 2.49 -17.49 -17.65
C LEU A 44 3.09 -18.83 -18.15
N LYS A 45 3.40 -18.95 -19.45
CA LYS A 45 3.99 -20.16 -20.06
C LYS A 45 3.20 -21.44 -19.73
N GLY A 46 1.87 -21.35 -19.79
CA GLY A 46 0.96 -22.45 -19.48
C GLY A 46 0.81 -22.79 -17.99
N LYS A 47 1.46 -22.04 -17.09
CA LYS A 47 1.32 -22.24 -15.64
C LYS A 47 0.05 -21.58 -15.13
N LYS A 48 -0.55 -22.19 -14.11
CA LYS A 48 -1.72 -21.64 -13.41
C LYS A 48 -1.35 -20.34 -12.68
N LEU A 49 -2.11 -19.27 -12.94
CA LEU A 49 -2.10 -18.05 -12.12
C LEU A 49 -2.78 -18.35 -10.78
N ALA A 50 -2.04 -18.23 -9.67
CA ALA A 50 -2.47 -18.71 -8.35
C ALA A 50 -3.02 -17.61 -7.43
N GLY A 51 -2.57 -16.37 -7.61
CA GLY A 51 -3.01 -15.25 -6.79
C GLY A 51 -2.01 -14.10 -6.79
N VAL A 52 -2.06 -13.30 -5.73
CA VAL A 52 -1.17 -12.16 -5.51
C VAL A 52 -0.24 -12.42 -4.32
N VAL A 53 0.98 -11.90 -4.38
CA VAL A 53 1.95 -11.93 -3.29
C VAL A 53 2.39 -10.51 -2.98
N PHE A 54 2.23 -10.13 -1.72
CA PHE A 54 2.65 -8.84 -1.20
C PHE A 54 3.95 -8.98 -0.44
N ASN A 55 4.95 -8.20 -0.81
CA ASN A 55 6.20 -8.02 -0.09
C ASN A 55 6.14 -6.66 0.62
N HIS A 56 5.70 -6.65 1.88
CA HIS A 56 5.67 -5.44 2.68
C HIS A 56 6.98 -5.27 3.45
N ILE A 57 7.62 -4.13 3.25
CA ILE A 57 8.88 -3.76 3.89
C ILE A 57 8.63 -2.53 4.76
N ARG A 58 9.07 -2.53 6.02
CA ARG A 58 8.97 -1.33 6.85
C ARG A 58 9.86 -0.22 6.31
N THR A 59 9.38 1.02 6.28
CA THR A 59 10.14 2.19 5.81
C THR A 59 11.35 2.52 6.68
N LYS A 60 11.37 2.06 7.93
CA LYS A 60 12.51 2.18 8.84
C LYS A 60 13.17 0.81 8.99
N ALA A 61 14.50 0.78 8.90
CA ALA A 61 15.30 -0.40 9.21
C ALA A 61 15.25 -0.73 10.71
N PRO A 62 15.48 -2.00 11.10
CA PRO A 62 15.63 -2.35 12.52
C PRO A 62 16.82 -1.60 13.13
N LYS A 63 16.60 -1.03 14.31
CA LYS A 63 17.61 -0.26 15.04
C LYS A 63 18.57 -1.21 15.76
N GLU A 64 19.88 -0.94 15.70
CA GLU A 64 20.84 -1.61 16.58
C GLU A 64 20.56 -1.25 18.07
N PRO A 65 20.41 -2.24 18.97
CA PRO A 65 20.25 -2.00 20.40
C PRO A 65 21.45 -1.26 21.00
N GLN A 66 21.21 -0.46 22.03
CA GLN A 66 22.26 0.29 22.71
C GLN A 66 23.17 -0.64 23.53
N VAL A 67 24.49 -0.45 23.41
CA VAL A 67 25.48 -1.05 24.31
C VAL A 67 25.55 -0.23 25.60
N LEU A 68 25.40 -0.90 26.74
CA LEU A 68 25.43 -0.29 28.07
C LEU A 68 26.87 0.07 28.48
N LYS A 69 27.02 1.03 29.38
CA LYS A 69 28.33 1.38 29.97
C LYS A 69 29.00 0.18 30.67
N SER A 70 28.22 -0.79 31.12
CA SER A 70 28.68 -2.05 31.72
C SER A 70 29.19 -3.08 30.70
N GLY A 71 29.09 -2.80 29.38
CA GLY A 71 29.48 -3.72 28.31
C GLY A 71 28.38 -4.69 27.84
N GLY A 72 27.23 -4.73 28.50
CA GLY A 72 26.08 -5.54 28.06
C GLY A 72 25.21 -4.87 26.98
N ILE A 73 24.29 -5.61 26.37
CA ILE A 73 23.27 -5.03 25.47
C ILE A 73 22.04 -4.62 26.26
N SER A 74 21.49 -3.45 25.95
CA SER A 74 20.24 -2.99 26.55
C SER A 74 19.08 -3.95 26.24
N LYS A 75 18.32 -4.31 27.28
CA LYS A 75 17.07 -5.07 27.17
C LYS A 75 15.83 -4.17 27.13
N ALA A 76 16.01 -2.84 27.10
CA ALA A 76 14.92 -1.89 26.99
C ALA A 76 14.26 -1.97 25.60
N ALA A 77 12.98 -1.60 25.54
CA ALA A 77 12.23 -1.61 24.29
C ALA A 77 12.89 -0.69 23.24
N CYS A 78 13.13 -1.24 22.05
CA CYS A 78 13.61 -0.50 20.89
C CYS A 78 13.01 -1.11 19.61
N ASP A 79 12.95 -0.31 18.55
CA ASP A 79 12.40 -0.74 17.27
C ASP A 79 13.42 -1.59 16.50
N THR A 80 13.61 -2.84 16.94
CA THR A 80 14.59 -3.80 16.40
C THR A 80 13.96 -5.16 16.18
N ASP A 81 14.54 -5.98 15.30
CA ASP A 81 14.13 -7.37 15.12
C ASP A 81 15.09 -8.36 15.80
N VAL A 82 14.69 -9.64 15.81
CA VAL A 82 15.48 -10.72 16.40
C VAL A 82 16.87 -10.80 15.76
N ALA A 83 16.96 -10.68 14.43
CA ALA A 83 18.22 -10.87 13.73
C ALA A 83 19.23 -9.78 14.11
N THR A 84 18.80 -8.52 14.06
CA THR A 84 19.59 -7.33 14.38
C THR A 84 20.00 -7.30 15.86
N TYR A 85 19.09 -7.69 16.77
CA TYR A 85 19.42 -7.77 18.19
C TYR A 85 20.54 -8.78 18.46
N PHE A 86 20.41 -10.01 17.97
CA PHE A 86 21.39 -11.07 18.23
C PHE A 86 22.68 -10.90 17.43
N GLU A 87 22.64 -10.26 16.28
CA GLU A 87 23.85 -9.80 15.58
C GLU A 87 24.62 -8.79 16.44
N THR A 88 23.92 -7.87 17.11
CA THR A 88 24.54 -6.91 18.03
C THR A 88 25.15 -7.60 19.24
N VAL A 89 24.48 -8.59 19.84
CA VAL A 89 25.03 -9.41 20.94
C VAL A 89 26.33 -10.10 20.50
N LYS A 90 26.32 -10.74 19.32
CA LYS A 90 27.48 -11.43 18.76
C LYS A 90 28.63 -10.48 18.45
N LYS A 91 28.34 -9.31 17.87
CA LYS A 91 29.32 -8.27 17.53
C LYS A 91 30.07 -7.74 18.76
N ASN A 92 29.45 -7.80 19.93
CA ASN A 92 30.05 -7.40 21.21
C ASN A 92 30.68 -8.57 21.99
N GLY A 93 30.74 -9.78 21.41
CA GLY A 93 31.39 -10.94 22.03
C GLY A 93 30.65 -11.50 23.26
N LEU A 94 29.35 -11.24 23.38
CA LEU A 94 28.54 -11.67 24.52
C LEU A 94 27.88 -13.03 24.26
N ASP A 95 27.53 -13.75 25.34
CA ASP A 95 26.79 -15.01 25.21
C ASP A 95 25.33 -14.73 24.84
N ILE A 96 24.88 -15.33 23.75
CA ILE A 96 23.50 -15.32 23.27
C ILE A 96 22.53 -15.87 24.33
N ASN A 97 22.97 -16.82 25.15
CA ASN A 97 22.14 -17.45 26.17
C ASN A 97 21.63 -16.45 27.23
N ASP A 98 22.41 -15.41 27.55
CA ASP A 98 22.06 -14.37 28.52
C ASP A 98 20.90 -13.48 28.06
N TYR A 99 20.57 -13.52 26.76
CA TYR A 99 19.57 -12.69 26.10
C TYR A 99 18.38 -13.49 25.55
N LYS A 100 18.23 -14.77 25.92
CA LYS A 100 17.11 -15.62 25.45
C LYS A 100 15.73 -15.02 25.73
N ASP A 101 15.57 -14.28 26.83
CA ASP A 101 14.32 -13.59 27.17
C ASP A 101 13.89 -12.54 26.14
N MET A 102 14.82 -12.08 25.29
CA MET A 102 14.55 -11.13 24.23
C MET A 102 13.88 -11.76 23.00
N LEU A 103 13.98 -13.08 22.83
CA LEU A 103 13.35 -13.77 21.69
C LEU A 103 11.83 -13.56 21.70
N ASP A 104 11.18 -13.80 22.84
CA ASP A 104 9.73 -13.68 22.96
C ASP A 104 9.28 -12.22 22.85
N LYS A 105 10.08 -11.27 23.37
CA LYS A 105 9.82 -9.83 23.26
C LYS A 105 9.90 -9.32 21.83
N LEU A 106 10.80 -9.86 21.01
CA LEU A 106 11.09 -9.39 19.65
C LEU A 106 10.37 -10.18 18.56
N LYS A 107 9.79 -11.35 18.87
CA LYS A 107 9.15 -12.25 17.90
C LYS A 107 8.07 -11.57 17.05
N GLY A 108 7.36 -10.59 17.62
CA GLY A 108 6.34 -9.81 16.91
C GLY A 108 6.88 -8.61 16.13
N ASN A 109 8.12 -8.19 16.36
CA ASN A 109 8.68 -7.02 15.70
C ASN A 109 9.35 -7.41 14.39
N ILE A 110 8.53 -7.52 13.35
CA ILE A 110 8.95 -7.89 12.00
C ILE A 110 9.06 -6.66 11.11
N PHE A 111 10.10 -6.65 10.27
CA PHE A 111 10.40 -5.55 9.33
C PHE A 111 10.11 -5.90 7.88
N PHE A 112 9.88 -7.18 7.61
CA PHE A 112 9.47 -7.69 6.32
C PHE A 112 8.39 -8.74 6.50
N ARG A 113 7.30 -8.64 5.74
CA ARG A 113 6.27 -9.68 5.65
C ARG A 113 5.95 -9.97 4.20
N ARG A 114 6.08 -11.25 3.84
CA ARG A 114 5.54 -11.78 2.59
C ARG A 114 4.19 -12.45 2.87
N THR A 115 3.12 -11.90 2.32
CA THR A 115 1.77 -12.48 2.41
C THR A 115 1.32 -12.93 1.04
N LYS A 116 0.78 -14.14 0.94
CA LYS A 116 0.21 -14.68 -0.30
C LYS A 116 -1.30 -14.74 -0.16
N ILE A 117 -2.00 -14.13 -1.10
CA ILE A 117 -3.46 -14.14 -1.16
C ILE A 117 -3.88 -14.91 -2.40
N PRO A 118 -4.42 -16.13 -2.25
CA PRO A 118 -5.01 -16.84 -3.38
C PRO A 118 -6.23 -16.05 -3.86
N VAL A 119 -6.33 -15.84 -5.16
CA VAL A 119 -7.42 -15.07 -5.76
C VAL A 119 -8.34 -16.02 -6.50
N SER A 120 -9.64 -15.93 -6.21
CA SER A 120 -10.69 -16.68 -6.91
C SER A 120 -11.38 -15.79 -7.94
N GLU A 121 -11.98 -16.42 -8.96
CA GLU A 121 -12.79 -15.68 -9.94
C GLU A 121 -13.99 -14.99 -9.29
N THR A 122 -14.55 -15.58 -8.23
CA THR A 122 -15.62 -14.97 -7.44
C THR A 122 -15.15 -13.67 -6.78
N THR A 123 -13.95 -13.66 -6.19
CA THR A 123 -13.36 -12.46 -5.57
C THR A 123 -13.24 -11.33 -6.60
N ILE A 124 -12.70 -11.63 -7.78
CA ILE A 124 -12.58 -10.65 -8.87
C ILE A 124 -13.95 -10.21 -9.39
N GLY A 125 -14.91 -11.12 -9.51
CA GLY A 125 -16.26 -10.80 -9.94
C GLY A 125 -16.98 -9.85 -8.99
N ILE A 126 -16.81 -10.01 -7.68
CA ILE A 126 -17.34 -9.08 -6.66
C ILE A 126 -16.66 -7.73 -6.80
N LEU A 127 -15.33 -7.71 -6.81
CA LEU A 127 -14.55 -6.48 -6.90
C LEU A 127 -14.91 -5.65 -8.15
N LYS A 128 -15.03 -6.29 -9.32
CA LYS A 128 -15.40 -5.60 -10.56
C LYS A 128 -16.79 -4.99 -10.49
N LYS A 129 -17.75 -5.69 -9.86
CA LYS A 129 -19.11 -5.15 -9.67
C LYS A 129 -19.11 -3.94 -8.75
N GLU A 130 -18.34 -3.96 -7.67
CA GLU A 130 -18.20 -2.82 -6.76
C GLU A 130 -17.55 -1.61 -7.46
N ILE A 131 -16.50 -1.85 -8.25
CA ILE A 131 -15.85 -0.79 -9.03
C ILE A 131 -16.84 -0.19 -10.03
N ILE A 132 -17.53 -1.02 -10.83
CA ILE A 132 -18.50 -0.54 -11.84
C ILE A 132 -19.63 0.24 -11.17
N ALA A 133 -20.23 -0.30 -10.10
CA ALA A 133 -21.30 0.39 -9.39
C ALA A 133 -20.85 1.76 -8.84
N THR A 134 -19.62 1.84 -8.33
CA THR A 134 -19.05 3.11 -7.85
C THR A 134 -18.85 4.11 -8.99
N LEU A 135 -18.40 3.65 -10.16
CA LEU A 135 -18.24 4.49 -11.34
C LEU A 135 -19.59 4.98 -11.87
N ASP A 136 -20.58 4.08 -11.97
CA ASP A 136 -21.94 4.43 -12.40
C ASP A 136 -22.55 5.50 -11.47
N GLU A 137 -22.35 5.39 -10.15
CA GLU A 137 -22.78 6.41 -9.18
C GLU A 137 -22.10 7.76 -9.41
N ILE A 138 -20.80 7.76 -9.74
CA ILE A 138 -20.04 8.98 -10.03
C ILE A 138 -20.56 9.63 -11.32
N ASP A 139 -20.76 8.85 -12.38
CA ASP A 139 -21.22 9.36 -13.68
C ASP A 139 -22.61 9.99 -13.54
N VAL A 140 -23.53 9.34 -12.83
CA VAL A 140 -24.86 9.89 -12.55
C VAL A 140 -24.76 11.22 -11.79
N LEU A 141 -23.87 11.35 -10.81
CA LEU A 141 -23.69 12.61 -10.09
C LEU A 141 -23.15 13.73 -10.98
N LEU A 142 -22.17 13.41 -11.83
CA LEU A 142 -21.54 14.37 -12.73
C LEU A 142 -22.49 14.85 -13.84
N GLU A 143 -23.37 13.98 -14.33
CA GLU A 143 -24.35 14.34 -15.37
C GLU A 143 -25.52 15.16 -14.83
N ASN A 144 -25.93 14.93 -13.58
CA ASN A 144 -27.19 15.47 -13.04
C ASN A 144 -26.99 16.62 -12.05
N THR A 145 -25.75 16.92 -11.66
CA THR A 145 -25.47 17.94 -10.64
C THR A 145 -24.19 18.71 -10.96
N GLU A 146 -24.11 19.96 -10.49
CA GLU A 146 -22.83 20.70 -10.43
C GLU A 146 -22.03 20.33 -9.16
N VAL A 147 -22.40 19.24 -8.47
CA VAL A 147 -21.79 18.83 -7.21
C VAL A 147 -20.69 17.80 -7.49
N TYR A 148 -19.45 18.22 -7.29
CA TYR A 148 -18.31 17.32 -7.35
C TYR A 148 -18.19 16.52 -6.05
N PRO A 149 -18.14 15.17 -6.11
CA PRO A 149 -18.02 14.35 -4.91
C PRO A 149 -16.68 14.62 -4.23
N ARG A 150 -16.73 14.93 -2.92
CA ARG A 150 -15.55 15.16 -2.08
C ARG A 150 -15.40 14.04 -1.07
N THR A 151 -14.16 13.71 -0.73
CA THR A 151 -13.93 12.84 0.43
C THR A 151 -14.29 13.57 1.72
N LEU A 152 -15.31 13.09 2.42
CA LEU A 152 -15.70 13.59 3.75
C LEU A 152 -14.83 13.01 4.88
N LEU A 153 -13.92 12.08 4.54
CA LEU A 153 -13.05 11.43 5.50
C LEU A 153 -11.88 12.36 5.88
N LYS A 154 -11.82 12.70 7.17
CA LYS A 154 -10.72 13.48 7.76
C LYS A 154 -9.36 12.85 7.43
N GLY A 155 -8.42 13.67 6.96
CA GLY A 155 -7.03 13.27 6.75
C GLY A 155 -6.74 12.63 5.39
N ARG A 156 -7.75 12.38 4.54
CA ARG A 156 -7.50 11.86 3.17
C ARG A 156 -6.86 12.90 2.24
N CYS A 157 -7.22 14.17 2.39
CA CYS A 157 -6.64 15.26 1.58
C CYS A 157 -5.32 15.82 2.14
N ALA A 158 -4.95 15.49 3.39
CA ALA A 158 -3.84 16.14 4.08
C ALA A 158 -2.45 15.64 3.67
N TRP A 159 -2.39 14.52 2.95
CA TRP A 159 -1.13 13.88 2.59
C TRP A 159 -0.49 14.53 1.35
N ASP A 160 -1.25 14.68 0.28
CA ASP A 160 -0.73 15.11 -1.04
C ASP A 160 -1.77 15.74 -1.97
N CYS A 161 -2.95 16.16 -1.48
CA CYS A 161 -3.97 16.68 -2.37
C CYS A 161 -3.69 18.15 -2.75
N GLU A 162 -3.22 18.36 -3.98
CA GLU A 162 -2.91 19.69 -4.55
C GLU A 162 -4.15 20.60 -4.65
N PHE A 163 -5.35 20.01 -4.73
CA PHE A 163 -6.63 20.74 -4.78
C PHE A 163 -7.23 21.02 -3.40
N ALA A 164 -6.55 20.67 -2.31
CA ALA A 164 -7.05 20.91 -0.95
C ALA A 164 -7.38 22.39 -0.66
N PRO A 165 -6.57 23.39 -1.08
CA PRO A 165 -6.90 24.80 -0.86
C PRO A 165 -8.22 25.22 -1.49
N VAL A 166 -8.46 24.88 -2.77
CA VAL A 166 -9.70 25.21 -3.49
C VAL A 166 -10.89 24.50 -2.86
N CYS A 167 -10.76 23.19 -2.62
CA CYS A 167 -11.81 22.41 -1.98
C CYS A 167 -12.20 22.98 -0.60
N PHE A 168 -11.22 23.34 0.23
CA PHE A 168 -11.46 23.97 1.53
C PHE A 168 -12.11 25.35 1.41
N GLY A 169 -11.62 26.20 0.50
CA GLY A 169 -12.18 27.52 0.26
C GLY A 169 -13.66 27.46 -0.13
N GLU A 170 -14.01 26.57 -1.05
CA GLU A 170 -15.41 26.34 -1.43
C GLU A 170 -16.25 25.81 -0.26
N LEU A 171 -15.71 24.87 0.54
CA LEU A 171 -16.42 24.33 1.71
C LEU A 171 -16.67 25.40 2.78
N ALA A 172 -15.74 26.35 2.91
CA ALA A 172 -15.85 27.50 3.81
C ALA A 172 -16.74 28.63 3.23
N GLY A 173 -17.33 28.45 2.04
CA GLY A 173 -18.18 29.44 1.39
C GLY A 173 -17.43 30.62 0.76
N MET A 174 -16.14 30.46 0.47
CA MET A 174 -15.30 31.49 -0.16
C MET A 174 -15.46 31.49 -1.69
N ASN A 175 -15.25 32.65 -2.31
CA ASN A 175 -15.05 32.72 -3.76
C ASN A 175 -13.60 32.33 -4.09
N VAL A 176 -13.43 31.16 -4.71
CA VAL A 176 -12.12 30.57 -5.01
C VAL A 176 -11.56 30.96 -6.39
N LYS A 177 -12.21 31.81 -7.17
CA LYS A 177 -11.75 32.16 -8.54
C LYS A 177 -10.33 32.71 -8.55
N GLY A 178 -10.03 33.70 -7.71
CA GLY A 178 -8.68 34.27 -7.62
C GLY A 178 -7.65 33.25 -7.14
N LEU A 179 -8.04 32.31 -6.28
CA LEU A 179 -7.17 31.21 -5.83
C LEU A 179 -6.84 30.26 -6.99
N ILE A 180 -7.83 29.95 -7.83
CA ILE A 180 -7.64 29.11 -9.03
C ILE A 180 -6.69 29.80 -10.01
N GLU A 181 -6.92 31.08 -10.31
CA GLU A 181 -6.12 31.86 -11.25
C GLU A 181 -4.65 32.03 -10.81
N GLU A 182 -4.40 32.10 -9.50
CA GLU A 182 -3.06 32.29 -8.94
C GLU A 182 -2.28 30.98 -8.80
N GLN A 183 -2.94 29.85 -8.48
CA GLN A 183 -2.27 28.62 -8.04
C GLN A 183 -2.41 27.43 -8.99
N TYR A 184 -3.23 27.53 -10.04
CA TYR A 184 -3.53 26.39 -10.91
C TYR A 184 -3.46 26.78 -12.39
N GLU A 185 -3.11 25.80 -13.21
CA GLU A 185 -3.09 25.93 -14.66
C GLU A 185 -4.15 25.00 -15.27
N PRO A 186 -4.88 25.44 -16.32
CA PRO A 186 -5.78 24.56 -17.03
C PRO A 186 -4.96 23.42 -17.63
N LYS A 187 -5.42 22.19 -17.42
CA LYS A 187 -4.82 21.02 -18.05
C LYS A 187 -4.97 21.16 -19.57
N GLU A 188 -3.87 21.10 -20.32
CA GLU A 188 -3.95 20.99 -21.78
C GLU A 188 -4.82 19.79 -22.13
N SER A 189 -5.75 19.98 -23.07
CA SER A 189 -6.61 18.89 -23.53
C SER A 189 -5.69 17.79 -24.03
N ARG A 190 -5.69 16.65 -23.34
CA ARG A 190 -5.04 15.45 -23.85
C ARG A 190 -5.83 15.10 -25.11
N GLU A 191 -5.25 15.29 -26.29
CA GLU A 191 -5.73 14.60 -27.48
C GLU A 191 -5.71 13.12 -27.10
N GLU A 192 -6.87 12.58 -26.75
CA GLU A 192 -7.02 11.14 -26.68
C GLU A 192 -6.73 10.66 -28.09
N GLU A 193 -5.64 9.91 -28.25
CA GLU A 193 -5.42 9.07 -29.43
C GLU A 193 -6.66 8.18 -29.55
N LEU A 194 -7.65 8.66 -30.30
CA LEU A 194 -8.72 7.87 -30.90
C LEU A 194 -8.08 7.00 -32.00
N ASP A 195 -7.12 6.17 -31.61
CA ASP A 195 -6.66 5.04 -32.40
C ASP A 195 -7.22 3.78 -31.73
N VAL A 196 -8.50 3.53 -32.00
CA VAL A 196 -9.02 2.17 -31.97
C VAL A 196 -9.63 1.91 -33.34
N GLU A 197 -8.95 1.04 -34.07
CA GLU A 197 -9.25 0.48 -35.40
C GLU A 197 -10.70 0.00 -35.57
#